data_AF-A0A258BXI2-F1
#
_entry.id   AF-A0A258BXI2-F1
#
_cell.length_a   1.000
_cell.length_b   1.000
_cell.length_c   1.000
_cell.angle_alpha   90.00
_cell.angle_beta   90.00
_cell.angle_gamma   90.00
#
_symmetry.space_group_name_H-M   'P 1'
#
loop_
_entity.id
_entity.type
_entity.pdbx_description
1 polymer ?
#
loop_
_entity_poly.entity_id
_entity_poly.type
_entity_poly.pdbx_seq_one_letter_code
_entity_poly.pdbx_strand_id
1 'polypeptide(L)'
;MSRKLVGRRQRLVRVRQAQHAMAVADRVRAEEQVSSIANNVQRVSRVRAELFEDQSARLGGSFAAARELAARLEQAGRQLDGALYDARKIVVQKQDRQTETNREKEIALRLEERAQREREREQEARIAAIPRYRTMQRRMAE
;
A
#
# COMPACT_ATOMS: atom_id res chain seq x y z
N MET A 1 -26.35 23.80 6.18
CA MET A 1 -25.19 22.97 6.52
C MET A 1 -24.32 23.67 7.54
N SER A 2 -24.19 23.09 8.74
CA SER A 2 -23.41 23.69 9.82
C SER A 2 -21.90 23.66 9.53
N ARG A 3 -21.15 24.70 9.91
CA ARG A 3 -19.67 24.75 9.92
C ARG A 3 -19.04 23.51 10.60
N LYS A 4 -19.78 22.92 11.56
CA LYS A 4 -19.43 21.67 12.25
C LYS A 4 -19.35 20.46 11.31
N LEU A 5 -20.20 20.37 10.29
CA LEU A 5 -20.19 19.25 9.33
C LEU A 5 -18.97 19.30 8.41
N VAL A 6 -18.65 20.47 7.85
CA VAL A 6 -17.45 20.66 7.01
C VAL A 6 -16.19 20.30 7.80
N GLY A 7 -16.07 20.79 9.05
CA GLY A 7 -14.95 20.44 9.91
C GLY A 7 -14.90 18.97 10.33
N ARG A 8 -16.03 18.25 10.34
CA ARG A 8 -16.05 16.79 10.55
C ARG A 8 -15.55 16.05 9.31
N ARG A 9 -15.96 16.47 8.11
CA ARG A 9 -15.51 15.85 6.85
C ARG A 9 -14.03 16.09 6.57
N GLN A 10 -13.51 17.28 6.87
CA GLN A 10 -12.06 17.56 6.84
C GLN A 10 -11.25 16.62 7.73
N ARG A 11 -11.73 16.38 8.97
CA ARG A 11 -11.08 15.44 9.89
C ARG A 11 -11.12 14.01 9.36
N LEU A 12 -12.25 13.60 8.79
CA LEU A 12 -12.37 12.29 8.17
C LEU A 12 -11.36 12.12 7.03
N VAL A 13 -11.21 13.12 6.16
CA VAL A 13 -10.22 13.09 5.06
C VAL A 13 -8.81 12.89 5.60
N ARG A 14 -8.40 13.63 6.64
CA ARG A 14 -7.07 13.46 7.25
C ARG A 14 -6.85 12.04 7.78
N VAL A 15 -7.86 11.47 8.45
CA VAL A 15 -7.79 10.08 8.94
C VAL A 15 -7.67 9.10 7.77
N ARG A 16 -8.46 9.26 6.71
CA ARG A 16 -8.40 8.37 5.53
C ARG A 16 -7.08 8.50 4.77
N GLN A 17 -6.51 9.69 4.67
CA GLN A 17 -5.18 9.92 4.10
C GLN A 17 -4.10 9.18 4.90
N ALA A 18 -4.14 9.29 6.23
CA ALA A 18 -3.20 8.58 7.10
C ALA A 18 -3.35 7.05 6.97
N GLN A 19 -4.58 6.54 6.96
CA GLN A 19 -4.85 5.10 6.78
C GLN A 19 -4.35 4.58 5.43
N HIS A 20 -4.56 5.34 4.35
CA HIS A 20 -4.03 5.00 3.04
C HIS A 20 -2.49 5.00 3.04
N ALA A 21 -1.86 6.02 3.64
CA ALA A 21 -0.40 6.07 3.75
C ALA A 21 0.18 4.88 4.52
N MET A 22 -0.49 4.46 5.61
CA MET A 22 -0.11 3.25 6.35
C MET A 22 -0.27 1.99 5.49
N ALA A 23 -1.37 1.85 4.75
CA ALA A 23 -1.58 0.71 3.87
C ALA A 23 -0.53 0.62 2.74
N VAL A 24 -0.12 1.77 2.19
CA VAL A 24 1.00 1.84 1.23
C VAL A 24 2.29 1.36 1.88
N ALA A 25 2.62 1.86 3.08
CA ALA A 25 3.83 1.47 3.78
C ALA A 25 3.85 -0.03 4.11
N ASP A 26 2.73 -0.59 4.54
CA ASP A 26 2.62 -2.02 4.84
C ASP A 26 2.78 -2.90 3.60
N ARG A 27 2.30 -2.45 2.43
CA ARG A 27 2.54 -3.14 1.16
C ARG A 27 4.04 -3.12 0.82
N VAL A 28 4.69 -1.96 0.91
CA VAL A 28 6.13 -1.83 0.60
C VAL A 28 6.95 -2.76 1.49
N ARG A 29 6.66 -2.81 2.80
CA ARG A 29 7.32 -3.76 3.72
C ARG A 29 7.12 -5.22 3.31
N ALA A 30 5.94 -5.58 2.83
CA ALA A 30 5.68 -6.94 2.34
C ALA A 30 6.47 -7.24 1.05
N GLU A 31 6.62 -6.26 0.15
CA GLU A 31 7.46 -6.39 -1.05
C GLU A 31 8.94 -6.54 -0.72
N GLU A 32 9.43 -5.80 0.28
CA GLU A 32 10.79 -5.94 0.81
C GLU A 32 11.03 -7.34 1.39
N GLN A 33 10.05 -7.89 2.11
CA GLN A 33 10.11 -9.27 2.63
C GLN A 33 10.20 -10.30 1.49
N VAL A 34 9.36 -10.16 0.46
CA VAL A 34 9.43 -11.01 -0.75
C VAL A 34 10.82 -10.92 -1.40
N SER A 35 11.36 -9.71 -1.54
CA SER A 35 12.67 -9.49 -2.14
C SER A 35 13.79 -10.13 -1.31
N SER A 36 13.74 -10.01 0.02
CA SER A 36 14.67 -10.64 0.94
C SER A 36 14.65 -12.17 0.82
N ILE A 37 13.46 -12.78 0.79
CA ILE A 37 13.31 -14.24 0.64
C ILE A 37 13.82 -14.69 -0.73
N ALA A 38 13.46 -13.97 -1.81
CA ALA A 38 13.91 -14.28 -3.17
C ALA A 38 15.45 -14.25 -3.29
N ASN A 39 16.10 -13.27 -2.65
CA ASN A 39 17.56 -13.19 -2.60
C ASN A 39 18.15 -14.40 -1.86
N ASN A 40 17.52 -14.87 -0.78
CA ASN A 40 17.99 -16.06 -0.07
C ASN A 40 17.80 -17.35 -0.90
N VAL A 41 16.71 -17.49 -1.66
CA VAL A 41 16.52 -18.60 -2.62
C VAL A 41 17.65 -18.63 -3.65
N GLN A 42 17.98 -17.47 -4.21
CA GLN A 42 19.09 -17.34 -5.18
C GLN A 42 20.44 -17.70 -4.54
N ARG A 43 20.70 -17.25 -3.31
CA ARG A 43 21.92 -17.59 -2.58
C ARG A 43 22.05 -19.09 -2.33
N VAL A 44 20.99 -19.76 -1.87
CA VAL A 44 21.00 -21.22 -1.65
C VAL A 44 21.24 -21.96 -2.97
N SER A 45 20.60 -21.50 -4.04
CA SER A 45 20.78 -22.09 -5.39
C SER A 45 22.22 -21.95 -5.89
N ARG A 46 22.84 -20.78 -5.66
CA ARG A 46 24.24 -20.52 -6.02
C ARG A 46 25.21 -21.38 -5.20
N VAL A 47 25.05 -21.41 -3.87
CA VAL A 47 25.88 -22.25 -2.99
C VAL A 47 25.78 -23.72 -3.40
N ARG A 48 24.58 -24.19 -3.77
CA ARG A 48 24.42 -25.54 -4.30
C ARG A 48 25.19 -25.74 -5.61
N ALA A 49 25.07 -24.83 -6.58
CA ALA A 49 25.78 -24.94 -7.86
C ALA A 49 27.31 -24.99 -7.66
N GLU A 50 27.87 -24.06 -6.86
CA GLU A 50 29.30 -24.01 -6.53
C GLU A 50 29.77 -25.30 -5.85
N LEU A 51 28.99 -25.84 -4.90
CA LEU A 51 29.33 -27.07 -4.20
C LEU A 51 29.44 -28.29 -5.14
N PHE A 52 28.66 -28.33 -6.23
CA PHE A 52 28.61 -29.46 -7.15
C PHE A 52 29.44 -29.29 -8.44
N GLU A 53 29.77 -28.07 -8.85
CA GLU A 53 30.72 -27.84 -9.94
C GLU A 53 32.16 -28.20 -9.51
N ASP A 54 32.57 -27.86 -8.29
CA ASP A 54 33.93 -28.10 -7.78
C ASP A 54 34.16 -29.54 -7.29
N GLN A 55 33.10 -30.27 -6.91
CA GLN A 55 33.21 -31.62 -6.33
C GLN A 55 33.44 -32.74 -7.33
N SER A 56 33.20 -32.52 -8.62
CA SER A 56 33.44 -33.51 -9.69
C SER A 56 34.90 -33.99 -9.77
N ALA A 57 35.85 -33.26 -9.18
CA ALA A 57 37.27 -33.49 -9.38
C ALA A 57 38.04 -34.17 -8.24
N ARG A 58 37.54 -34.29 -6.98
CA ARG A 58 38.47 -34.56 -5.85
C ARG A 58 38.13 -35.52 -4.69
N LEU A 59 36.91 -36.06 -4.48
CA LEU A 59 36.61 -36.60 -3.13
C LEU A 59 35.94 -37.99 -3.09
N GLY A 60 36.76 -39.04 -2.95
CA GLY A 60 36.31 -40.40 -2.59
C GLY A 60 35.98 -40.60 -1.10
N GLY A 61 36.43 -39.71 -0.19
CA GLY A 61 36.21 -39.82 1.26
C GLY A 61 35.20 -38.83 1.87
N SER A 62 34.89 -37.72 1.19
CA SER A 62 33.98 -36.66 1.68
C SER A 62 32.57 -36.75 1.09
N PHE A 63 32.29 -37.76 0.26
CA PHE A 63 31.07 -37.84 -0.53
C PHE A 63 29.79 -37.93 0.33
N ALA A 64 29.85 -38.63 1.47
CA ALA A 64 28.71 -38.74 2.38
C ALA A 64 28.33 -37.40 3.02
N ALA A 65 29.31 -36.64 3.51
CA ALA A 65 29.10 -35.30 4.09
C ALA A 65 28.61 -34.30 3.04
N ALA A 66 29.17 -34.36 1.83
CA ALA A 66 28.71 -33.55 0.70
C ALA A 66 27.25 -33.85 0.32
N ARG A 67 26.86 -35.13 0.27
CA ARG A 67 25.49 -35.55 -0.02
C ARG A 67 24.51 -35.09 1.07
N GLU A 68 24.90 -35.18 2.34
CA GLU A 68 24.07 -34.68 3.44
C GLU A 68 23.89 -33.16 3.37
N LEU A 69 24.96 -32.40 3.08
CA LEU A 69 24.88 -30.96 2.87
C LEU A 69 23.99 -30.61 1.67
N ALA A 70 24.07 -31.38 0.58
CA ALA A 70 23.18 -31.27 -0.58
C ALA A 70 21.71 -31.35 -0.17
N ALA A 71 21.37 -32.40 0.58
CA ALA A 71 20.00 -32.67 1.00
C ALA A 71 19.48 -31.55 1.91
N ARG A 72 20.32 -31.02 2.81
CA ARG A 72 19.99 -29.88 3.66
C ARG A 72 19.76 -28.61 2.84
N LEU A 73 20.61 -28.31 1.86
CA LEU A 73 20.45 -27.16 0.97
C LEU A 73 19.18 -27.28 0.10
N GLU A 74 18.87 -28.48 -0.39
CA GLU A 74 17.65 -28.74 -1.16
C GLU A 74 16.39 -28.58 -0.30
N GLN A 75 16.41 -29.09 0.94
CA GLN A 75 15.33 -28.90 1.89
C GLN A 75 15.15 -27.41 2.24
N ALA A 76 16.24 -26.69 2.50
CA ALA A 76 16.19 -25.25 2.75
C ALA A 76 15.64 -24.49 1.54
N GLY A 77 16.03 -24.87 0.32
CA GLY A 77 15.48 -24.31 -0.92
C GLY A 77 13.96 -24.49 -1.00
N ARG A 78 13.46 -25.71 -0.80
CA ARG A 78 12.01 -26.00 -0.78
C ARG A 78 11.25 -25.19 0.27
N GLN A 79 11.83 -25.04 1.47
CA GLN A 79 11.23 -24.24 2.54
C GLN A 79 11.17 -22.76 2.15
N LEU A 80 12.23 -22.23 1.54
CA LEU A 80 12.27 -20.85 1.07
C LEU A 80 11.30 -20.61 -0.11
N ASP A 81 11.11 -21.59 -1.00
CA ASP A 81 10.12 -21.51 -2.08
C ASP A 81 8.69 -21.46 -1.53
N GLY A 82 8.38 -22.27 -0.51
CA GLY A 82 7.10 -22.20 0.21
C GLY A 82 6.90 -20.85 0.90
N ALA A 83 7.92 -20.36 1.62
CA ALA A 83 7.89 -19.05 2.25
C ALA A 83 7.74 -17.90 1.24
N LEU A 84 8.35 -18.02 0.06
CA LEU A 84 8.24 -17.05 -1.03
C LEU A 84 6.81 -17.02 -1.60
N TYR A 85 6.19 -18.18 -1.77
CA TYR A 85 4.80 -18.29 -2.19
C TYR A 85 3.86 -17.59 -1.20
N ASP A 86 4.01 -17.89 0.10
CA ASP A 86 3.19 -17.27 1.15
C ASP A 86 3.44 -15.76 1.25
N ALA A 87 4.69 -15.31 1.16
CA ALA A 87 5.04 -13.88 1.17
C ALA A 87 4.42 -13.13 -0.02
N ARG A 88 4.42 -13.72 -1.22
CA ARG A 88 3.75 -13.15 -2.39
C ARG A 88 2.23 -13.06 -2.18
N LYS A 89 1.62 -14.08 -1.58
CA LYS A 89 0.20 -14.05 -1.24
C LYS A 89 -0.12 -12.92 -0.26
N ILE A 90 0.75 -12.67 0.72
CA ILE A 90 0.60 -11.54 1.66
C ILE A 90 0.68 -10.21 0.92
N VAL A 91 1.61 -10.03 -0.03
CA VAL A 91 1.69 -8.80 -0.85
C VAL A 91 0.37 -8.54 -1.57
N VAL A 92 -0.23 -9.56 -2.18
CA VAL A 92 -1.54 -9.43 -2.85
C VAL A 92 -2.61 -8.96 -1.85
N GLN A 93 -2.69 -9.57 -0.66
CA GLN A 93 -3.64 -9.14 0.38
C GLN A 93 -3.42 -7.68 0.82
N LYS A 94 -2.15 -7.24 0.92
CA LYS A 94 -1.82 -5.84 1.25
C LYS A 94 -2.20 -4.89 0.12
N GLN A 95 -2.03 -5.30 -1.13
CA GLN A 95 -2.44 -4.53 -2.31
C GLN A 95 -3.97 -4.38 -2.39
N ASP A 96 -4.73 -5.43 -2.09
CA ASP A 96 -6.19 -5.35 -2.01
C ASP A 96 -6.61 -4.34 -0.92
N ARG A 97 -6.00 -4.44 0.26
CA ARG A 97 -6.24 -3.50 1.36
C ARG A 97 -5.87 -2.05 1.02
N GLN A 98 -4.75 -1.85 0.32
CA GLN A 98 -4.36 -0.54 -0.19
C GLN A 98 -5.43 0.02 -1.15
N THR A 99 -5.98 -0.82 -2.02
CA THR A 99 -7.02 -0.43 -2.98
C THR A 99 -8.31 -0.01 -2.27
N GLU A 100 -8.73 -0.77 -1.26
CA GLU A 100 -9.87 -0.43 -0.41
C GLU A 100 -9.68 0.92 0.30
N THR A 101 -8.55 1.11 0.97
CA THR A 101 -8.24 2.36 1.69
C THR A 101 -8.13 3.55 0.74
N ASN A 102 -7.67 3.35 -0.51
CA ASN A 102 -7.68 4.40 -1.53
C ASN A 102 -9.10 4.79 -1.92
N ARG A 103 -10.00 3.81 -2.14
CA ARG A 103 -11.41 4.07 -2.42
C ARG A 103 -12.08 4.84 -1.27
N GLU A 104 -11.82 4.45 -0.02
CA GLU A 104 -12.34 5.15 1.16
C GLU A 104 -11.84 6.60 1.26
N LYS A 105 -10.56 6.83 0.94
CA LYS A 105 -9.97 8.17 0.87
C LYS A 105 -10.64 9.01 -0.21
N GLU A 106 -10.86 8.48 -1.41
CA GLU A 106 -11.55 9.18 -2.50
C GLU A 106 -12.99 9.54 -2.14
N ILE A 107 -13.73 8.61 -1.51
CA ILE A 107 -15.09 8.88 -1.02
C ILE A 107 -15.08 10.02 0.00
N ALA A 108 -14.13 10.01 0.94
CA ALA A 108 -14.02 11.07 1.94
C ALA A 108 -13.73 12.44 1.30
N LEU A 109 -12.85 12.49 0.30
CA LEU A 109 -12.54 13.72 -0.45
C LEU A 109 -13.79 14.26 -1.17
N ARG A 110 -14.50 13.41 -1.91
CA ARG A 110 -15.76 13.80 -2.60
C ARG A 110 -16.82 14.30 -1.62
N LEU A 111 -16.91 13.68 -0.44
CA LEU A 111 -17.83 14.13 0.61
C LEU A 111 -17.40 15.49 1.18
N GLU A 112 -16.12 15.74 1.39
CA GLU A 112 -15.64 17.04 1.83
C GLU A 112 -15.97 18.13 0.80
N GLU A 113 -15.62 17.92 -0.47
CA GLU A 113 -15.91 18.85 -1.56
C GLU A 113 -17.41 19.17 -1.66
N ARG A 114 -18.26 18.14 -1.59
CA ARG A 114 -19.72 18.34 -1.61
C ARG A 114 -20.18 19.21 -0.44
N ALA A 115 -19.65 19.00 0.76
CA ALA A 115 -20.02 19.82 1.91
C ALA A 115 -19.50 21.26 1.82
N GLN A 116 -18.35 21.49 1.19
CA GLN A 116 -17.85 22.83 0.91
C GLN A 116 -18.74 23.55 -0.11
N ARG A 117 -19.07 22.91 -1.24
CA ARG A 117 -19.97 23.48 -2.26
C ARG A 117 -21.36 23.80 -1.71
N GLU A 118 -21.93 22.91 -0.90
CA GLU A 118 -23.23 23.16 -0.24
C GLU A 118 -23.17 24.35 0.71
N ARG A 119 -22.06 24.52 1.44
CA ARG A 119 -21.85 25.66 2.33
C ARG A 119 -21.69 26.97 1.55
N GLU A 120 -20.96 26.96 0.44
CA GLU A 120 -20.79 28.12 -0.45
C GLU A 120 -22.15 28.57 -1.00
N ARG A 121 -22.95 27.64 -1.53
CA ARG A 121 -24.32 27.91 -2.00
C ARG A 121 -25.21 28.53 -0.92
N GLU A 122 -25.14 28.02 0.31
CA GLU A 122 -25.90 28.61 1.41
C GLU A 122 -25.41 30.01 1.80
N GLN A 123 -24.11 30.25 1.69
CA GLN A 123 -23.53 31.55 1.96
C GLN A 123 -23.91 32.57 0.88
N GLU A 124 -23.86 32.17 -0.39
CA GLU A 124 -24.36 32.95 -1.53
C GLU A 124 -25.85 33.27 -1.39
N ALA A 125 -26.68 32.26 -1.06
CA ALA A 125 -28.11 32.45 -0.84
C ALA A 125 -28.40 33.42 0.31
N ARG A 126 -27.62 33.36 1.40
CA ARG A 126 -27.72 34.32 2.51
C ARG A 126 -27.36 35.73 2.09
N ILE A 127 -26.29 35.90 1.32
CA ILE A 127 -25.86 37.22 0.82
C ILE A 127 -26.91 37.79 -0.15
N ALA A 128 -27.44 36.98 -1.07
CA ALA A 128 -28.47 37.37 -2.03
C ALA A 128 -29.82 37.73 -1.37
N ALA A 129 -30.08 37.23 -0.16
CA ALA A 129 -31.25 37.59 0.63
C ALA A 129 -31.14 38.97 1.31
N ILE A 130 -29.93 39.57 1.37
CA ILE A 130 -29.72 40.90 1.99
C ILE A 130 -30.28 41.99 1.06
N PRO A 131 -31.23 42.84 1.52
CA PRO A 131 -31.87 43.85 0.68
C PRO A 131 -30.89 44.86 0.03
N ARG A 132 -29.84 45.27 0.77
CA ARG A 132 -28.79 46.17 0.26
C ARG A 132 -27.96 45.56 -0.86
N TYR A 133 -27.82 44.23 -0.88
CA TYR A 133 -27.08 43.52 -1.92
C TYR A 133 -27.89 43.41 -3.21
N ARG A 134 -29.22 43.22 -3.09
CA ARG A 134 -30.16 43.22 -4.24
C ARG A 134 -30.23 44.56 -4.96
N THR A 135 -30.25 45.67 -4.22
CA THR A 135 -30.27 47.01 -4.82
C THR A 135 -28.94 47.36 -5.50
N MET A 136 -27.81 46.89 -4.95
CA MET A 136 -26.48 47.11 -5.52
C MET A 136 -26.27 46.29 -6.81
N GLN A 137 -26.71 45.03 -6.85
CA GLN A 137 -26.68 44.22 -8.08
C GLN A 137 -27.60 44.78 -9.17
N ARG A 138 -28.80 45.27 -8.83
CA ARG A 138 -29.70 45.92 -9.82
C ARG A 138 -29.06 47.16 -10.45
N ARG A 139 -28.38 48.00 -9.67
CA ARG A 139 -27.67 49.19 -10.17
C ARG A 139 -26.43 48.89 -11.01
N MET A 140 -25.86 47.69 -10.90
CA MET A 140 -24.70 47.27 -11.71
C MET A 140 -25.11 46.52 -12.98
N ALA A 141 -26.39 46.19 -13.14
CA ALA A 141 -26.95 45.53 -14.31
C ALA A 141 -27.68 46.50 -15.27
N GLU A 142 -27.79 47.78 -14.88
CA GLU A 142 -28.19 48.92 -15.71
C GLU A 142 -26.95 49.62 -16.27
#